data_AF-A0A8T3WPY9-F1
#
_entry.id   AF-A0A8T3WPY9-F1
#
_cell.length_a   1.000
_cell.length_b   1.000
_cell.length_c   1.000
_cell.angle_alpha   90.00
_cell.angle_beta   90.00
_cell.angle_gamma   90.00
#
_symmetry.space_group_name_H-M   'P 1'
#
loop_
_entity.id
_entity.type
_entity.pdbx_description
1 polymer ?
#
loop_
_entity_poly.entity_id
_entity_poly.type
_entity_poly.pdbx_seq_one_letter_code
_entity_poly.pdbx_strand_id
1 'polypeptide(L)'
;MREKLLREIITEIGGKYALNLYEILKDKKEVNEFIIAKKLKMTINQTRNILYKLFEAGIVSFTKKKDKKKAWFTYSWSLNAVKALEELEKRIKRKIADLKSKLDIRKNKRFYICRNDNIEVNEETALLNDFTCPECGEVYQLNEDPKISESVNNEIKKMEDYLKDVQNELKIEYEKINKHKERKHKKDEKKKAKEKAKKLIERRAQREAEKKKQLKEKRKNKIKNKKARSMPSPLRRASQLDRTRASRDRGRHRIKKRKKR
;
A
#
# COMPACT_ATOMS: atom_id res chain seq x y z
N MET A 1 -20.52 11.79 9.21
CA MET A 1 -19.41 12.28 10.06
C MET A 1 -18.07 12.17 9.35
N ARG A 2 -17.66 10.98 8.89
CA ARG A 2 -16.46 10.76 8.04
C ARG A 2 -16.20 11.80 6.93
N GLU A 3 -17.18 12.09 6.08
CA GLU A 3 -16.97 13.04 4.97
C GLU A 3 -16.65 14.45 5.45
N LYS A 4 -17.22 14.87 6.58
CA LYS A 4 -16.95 16.17 7.19
C LYS A 4 -15.49 16.26 7.65
N LEU A 5 -15.01 15.23 8.35
CA LEU A 5 -13.62 15.14 8.83
C LEU A 5 -12.62 15.15 7.66
N LEU A 6 -12.92 14.41 6.59
CA LEU A 6 -12.05 14.38 5.40
C LEU A 6 -12.03 15.72 4.66
N ARG A 7 -13.18 16.39 4.52
CA ARG A 7 -13.24 17.73 3.91
C ARG A 7 -12.45 18.75 4.73
N GLU A 8 -12.55 18.68 6.06
CA GLU A 8 -11.86 19.57 6.97
C GLU A 8 -10.34 19.47 6.83
N ILE A 9 -9.77 18.27 6.96
CA ILE A 9 -8.32 18.10 6.85
C ILE A 9 -7.78 18.44 5.45
N ILE A 10 -8.53 18.09 4.41
CA ILE A 10 -8.13 18.39 3.03
C ILE A 10 -8.11 19.90 2.80
N THR A 11 -9.07 20.62 3.38
CA THR A 11 -9.13 22.09 3.29
C THR A 11 -8.02 22.74 4.11
N GLU A 12 -7.72 22.23 5.30
CA GLU A 12 -6.64 22.73 6.16
C GLU A 12 -5.26 22.60 5.48
N ILE A 13 -5.03 21.53 4.70
CA ILE A 13 -3.72 21.27 4.08
C ILE A 13 -3.62 21.82 2.65
N GLY A 14 -4.64 21.60 1.83
CA GLY A 14 -4.62 21.96 0.42
C GLY A 14 -5.30 23.30 0.09
N GLY A 15 -5.91 23.96 1.09
CA GLY A 15 -6.61 25.23 0.93
C GLY A 15 -7.93 25.13 0.17
N LYS A 16 -8.45 26.27 -0.30
CA LYS A 16 -9.79 26.40 -0.93
C LYS A 16 -10.03 25.42 -2.09
N TYR A 17 -9.02 25.18 -2.92
CA TYR A 17 -9.14 24.30 -4.10
C TYR A 17 -9.17 22.81 -3.76
N ALA A 18 -8.75 22.43 -2.56
CA ALA A 18 -8.64 21.05 -2.15
C ALA A 18 -10.02 20.41 -1.89
N LEU A 19 -11.03 21.21 -1.56
CA LEU A 19 -12.40 20.72 -1.37
C LEU A 19 -12.99 20.20 -2.69
N ASN A 20 -12.80 20.94 -3.80
CA ASN A 20 -13.20 20.50 -5.13
C ASN A 20 -12.41 19.26 -5.58
N LEU A 21 -11.14 19.18 -5.19
CA LEU A 21 -10.31 18.01 -5.45
C LEU A 21 -10.83 16.75 -4.72
N TYR A 22 -11.25 16.89 -3.47
CA TYR A 22 -11.89 15.81 -2.71
C TYR A 22 -13.14 15.29 -3.41
N GLU A 23 -13.99 16.18 -3.93
CA GLU A 23 -15.20 15.77 -4.64
C GLU A 23 -14.91 15.00 -5.92
N ILE A 24 -13.81 15.29 -6.60
CA ILE A 24 -13.39 14.55 -7.78
C ILE A 24 -12.83 13.16 -7.41
N LEU A 25 -12.14 13.06 -6.27
CA LEU A 25 -11.45 11.85 -5.82
C LEU A 25 -12.32 10.90 -4.99
N LYS A 26 -13.39 11.38 -4.34
CA LYS A 26 -14.25 10.52 -3.50
C LYS A 26 -14.94 9.41 -4.30
N ASP A 27 -15.36 9.70 -5.53
CA ASP A 27 -16.18 8.80 -6.35
C ASP A 27 -15.34 7.83 -7.19
N LYS A 28 -14.04 8.12 -7.36
CA LYS A 28 -13.17 7.40 -8.31
C LYS A 28 -11.94 6.85 -7.62
N LYS A 29 -11.68 5.56 -7.84
CA LYS A 29 -10.51 4.87 -7.27
C LYS A 29 -9.18 5.44 -7.76
N GLU A 30 -9.09 5.82 -9.03
CA GLU A 30 -7.87 6.36 -9.63
C GLU A 30 -8.26 7.41 -10.68
N VAL A 31 -7.73 8.62 -10.53
CA VAL A 31 -8.00 9.74 -11.45
C VAL A 31 -6.70 10.31 -11.99
N ASN A 32 -6.63 10.50 -13.30
CA ASN A 32 -5.45 11.08 -13.95
C ASN A 32 -5.34 12.58 -13.63
N GLU A 33 -4.12 13.07 -13.38
CA GLU A 33 -3.83 14.48 -13.07
C GLU A 33 -4.40 15.47 -14.11
N PHE A 34 -4.42 15.11 -15.39
CA PHE A 34 -5.00 15.94 -16.46
C PHE A 34 -6.52 16.11 -16.33
N ILE A 35 -7.22 15.05 -15.91
CA ILE A 35 -8.66 15.08 -15.69
C ILE A 35 -8.97 15.96 -14.48
N ILE A 36 -8.13 15.88 -13.44
CA ILE A 36 -8.25 16.70 -12.24
C ILE A 36 -8.07 18.17 -12.61
N ALA A 37 -6.99 18.53 -13.32
CA ALA A 37 -6.72 19.91 -13.74
C ALA A 37 -7.87 20.48 -14.59
N LYS A 38 -8.38 19.70 -15.55
CA LYS A 38 -9.50 20.11 -16.41
C LYS A 38 -10.78 20.38 -15.61
N LYS A 39 -11.09 19.54 -14.61
CA LYS A 39 -12.28 19.73 -13.77
C LYS A 39 -12.14 20.90 -12.80
N LEU A 40 -10.93 21.12 -12.27
CA LEU A 40 -10.65 22.25 -11.37
C LEU A 40 -10.51 23.58 -12.11
N LYS A 41 -10.45 23.56 -13.46
CA LYS A 41 -10.15 24.74 -14.30
C LYS A 41 -8.85 25.43 -13.88
N MET A 42 -7.84 24.64 -13.51
CA MET A 42 -6.52 25.12 -13.09
C MET A 42 -5.44 24.61 -14.05
N THR A 43 -4.27 25.25 -14.01
CA THR A 43 -3.09 24.73 -14.71
C THR A 43 -2.64 23.41 -14.09
N ILE A 44 -1.98 22.57 -14.89
CA ILE A 44 -1.44 21.29 -14.42
C ILE A 44 -0.42 21.51 -13.29
N ASN A 45 0.39 22.57 -13.37
CA ASN A 45 1.40 22.88 -12.36
C ASN A 45 0.77 23.23 -11.01
N GLN A 46 -0.26 24.08 -11.00
CA GLN A 46 -1.00 24.40 -9.77
C GLN A 46 -1.66 23.15 -9.18
N THR A 47 -2.25 22.31 -10.04
CA THR A 47 -2.88 21.06 -9.63
C THR A 47 -1.85 20.11 -8.98
N ARG A 48 -0.66 19.98 -9.58
CA ARG A 48 0.43 19.16 -9.03
C ARG A 48 0.93 19.69 -7.69
N ASN A 49 1.08 21.00 -7.52
CA ASN A 49 1.51 21.57 -6.23
C ASN A 49 0.53 21.21 -5.11
N ILE A 50 -0.78 21.26 -5.37
CA ILE A 50 -1.80 20.85 -4.39
C ILE A 50 -1.72 19.33 -4.13
N LEU A 51 -1.59 18.53 -5.19
CA LEU A 51 -1.48 17.07 -5.06
C LEU A 51 -0.23 16.64 -4.30
N TYR A 52 0.90 17.33 -4.47
CA TYR A 52 2.14 17.06 -3.73
C TYR A 52 2.00 17.42 -2.24
N LYS A 53 1.41 18.56 -1.90
CA LYS A 53 1.11 18.91 -0.50
C LYS A 53 0.24 17.85 0.19
N LEU A 54 -0.79 17.37 -0.52
CA LEU A 54 -1.67 16.32 0.01
C LEU A 54 -0.99 14.94 0.03
N PHE A 55 -0.03 14.69 -0.85
CA PHE A 55 0.78 13.47 -0.86
C PHE A 55 1.78 13.44 0.30
N GLU A 56 2.44 14.55 0.59
CA GLU A 56 3.35 14.70 1.74
C GLU A 56 2.61 14.45 3.06
N ALA A 57 1.37 14.93 3.17
CA ALA A 57 0.48 14.63 4.29
C ALA A 57 -0.09 13.19 4.28
N GLY A 58 0.22 12.38 3.27
CA GLY A 58 -0.23 10.99 3.14
C GLY A 58 -1.71 10.81 2.76
N ILE A 59 -2.42 11.89 2.44
CA ILE A 59 -3.86 11.88 2.14
C ILE A 59 -4.14 11.27 0.77
N VAL A 60 -3.25 11.49 -0.20
CA VAL A 60 -3.38 10.96 -1.56
C VAL A 60 -2.18 10.06 -1.86
N SER A 61 -2.42 8.98 -2.58
CA SER A 61 -1.36 8.15 -3.17
C SER A 61 -1.43 8.20 -4.69
N PHE A 62 -0.29 8.02 -5.36
CA PHE A 62 -0.24 7.95 -6.81
C PHE A 62 0.24 6.58 -7.30
N THR A 63 -0.26 6.18 -8.47
CA THR A 63 0.23 5.03 -9.24
C THR A 63 0.71 5.51 -10.60
N LYS A 64 1.91 5.07 -10.99
CA LYS A 64 2.49 5.38 -12.31
C LYS A 64 2.04 4.32 -13.30
N LYS A 65 1.32 4.74 -14.35
CA LYS A 65 0.89 3.85 -15.43
C LYS A 65 1.62 4.20 -16.72
N LYS A 66 2.21 3.18 -17.36
CA LYS A 66 2.78 3.31 -18.70
C LYS A 66 1.64 3.27 -19.71
N ASP A 67 1.51 4.33 -20.50
CA ASP A 67 0.52 4.36 -21.55
C ASP A 67 1.00 3.46 -22.72
N LYS A 68 0.18 2.48 -23.10
CA LYS A 68 0.55 1.52 -24.16
C LYS A 68 0.62 2.17 -25.54
N LYS A 69 -0.03 3.32 -25.74
CA LYS A 69 -0.14 3.97 -27.06
C LYS A 69 0.86 5.10 -27.30
N LYS A 70 1.27 5.83 -26.25
CA LYS A 70 1.95 7.12 -26.40
C LYS A 70 3.34 7.20 -25.74
N ALA A 71 3.89 6.06 -25.28
CA ALA A 71 5.23 5.94 -24.66
C ALA A 71 5.55 6.88 -23.47
N TRP A 72 4.57 7.62 -22.96
CA TRP A 72 4.66 8.50 -21.81
C TRP A 72 4.05 7.86 -20.55
N PHE A 73 4.42 8.40 -19.39
CA PHE A 73 3.88 7.98 -18.10
C PHE A 73 2.76 8.91 -17.65
N THR A 74 1.68 8.30 -17.14
CA THR A 74 0.56 9.04 -16.53
C THR A 74 0.51 8.76 -15.04
N TYR A 75 0.31 9.83 -14.26
CA TYR A 75 0.15 9.76 -12.82
C TYR A 75 -1.34 9.69 -12.49
N SER A 76 -1.76 8.55 -11.96
CA SER A 76 -3.12 8.35 -11.45
C SER A 76 -3.11 8.53 -9.93
N TRP A 77 -4.01 9.35 -9.42
CA TRP A 77 -4.11 9.70 -8.01
C TRP A 77 -5.33 9.05 -7.38
N SER A 78 -5.19 8.62 -6.14
CA SER A 78 -6.22 7.94 -5.35
C SER A 78 -6.25 8.49 -3.93
N LEU A 79 -7.43 8.76 -3.38
CA LEU A 79 -7.57 9.20 -2.00
C LEU A 79 -7.40 8.04 -1.01
N ASN A 80 -6.57 8.24 0.02
CA ASN A 80 -6.42 7.32 1.13
C ASN A 80 -7.08 7.89 2.39
N ALA A 81 -8.35 7.54 2.59
CA ALA A 81 -9.14 8.05 3.70
C ALA A 81 -8.60 7.63 5.09
N VAL A 82 -7.95 6.47 5.21
CA VAL A 82 -7.41 6.03 6.51
C VAL A 82 -6.22 6.86 6.90
N LYS A 83 -5.25 7.02 6.00
CA LYS A 83 -4.09 7.87 6.25
C LYS A 83 -4.47 9.31 6.51
N ALA A 84 -5.49 9.83 5.82
CA ALA A 84 -6.02 11.15 6.08
C ALA A 84 -6.55 11.28 7.51
N LEU A 85 -7.32 10.31 8.01
CA LEU A 85 -7.81 10.32 9.39
C LEU A 85 -6.69 10.13 10.42
N GLU A 86 -5.66 9.31 10.13
CA GLU A 86 -4.47 9.17 10.99
C GLU A 86 -3.70 10.49 11.10
N GLU A 87 -3.54 11.21 9.99
CA GLU A 87 -2.88 12.51 9.99
C GLU A 87 -3.69 13.55 10.75
N LEU A 88 -5.02 13.51 10.65
CA LEU A 88 -5.93 14.35 11.45
C LEU A 88 -5.74 14.07 12.94
N GLU A 89 -5.72 12.80 13.34
CA GLU A 89 -5.50 12.39 14.73
C GLU A 89 -4.17 12.94 15.27
N LYS A 90 -3.09 12.82 14.50
CA LYS A 90 -1.76 13.34 14.89
C LYS A 90 -1.77 14.86 15.07
N ARG A 91 -2.44 15.58 14.16
CA ARG A 91 -2.55 17.05 14.22
C ARG A 91 -3.32 17.50 15.44
N ILE A 92 -4.46 16.87 15.73
CA ILE A 92 -5.26 17.17 16.93
C ILE A 92 -4.44 16.90 18.19
N LYS A 93 -3.73 15.77 18.26
CA LYS A 93 -2.84 15.44 19.39
C LYS A 93 -1.75 16.48 19.60
N ARG A 94 -1.12 16.98 18.52
CA ARG A 94 -0.13 18.07 18.60
C ARG A 94 -0.77 19.36 19.14
N LYS A 95 -1.92 19.78 18.59
CA LYS A 95 -2.65 20.96 19.08
C LYS A 95 -3.00 20.85 20.57
N ILE A 96 -3.46 19.68 21.02
CA ILE A 96 -3.73 19.42 22.44
C ILE A 96 -2.46 19.53 23.27
N ALA A 97 -1.34 18.96 22.80
CA ALA A 97 -0.05 19.06 23.50
C ALA A 97 0.42 20.51 23.62
N ASP A 98 0.28 21.30 22.56
CA ASP A 98 0.63 22.72 22.55
C ASP A 98 -0.25 23.52 23.53
N LEU A 99 -1.56 23.28 23.54
CA LEU A 99 -2.50 23.91 24.48
C LEU A 99 -2.19 23.51 25.93
N LYS A 100 -1.88 22.24 26.19
CA LYS A 100 -1.46 21.76 27.51
C LYS A 100 -0.16 22.41 27.96
N SER A 101 0.81 22.54 27.07
CA SER A 101 2.08 23.24 27.37
C SER A 101 1.84 24.71 27.71
N LYS A 102 1.02 25.42 26.92
CA LYS A 102 0.64 26.81 27.22
C LYS A 102 -0.04 26.95 28.59
N LEU A 103 -0.93 26.01 28.92
CA LEU A 103 -1.63 25.99 30.18
C LEU A 103 -0.68 25.69 31.36
N ASP A 104 0.29 24.79 31.17
CA ASP A 104 1.29 24.47 32.19
C ASP A 104 2.24 25.65 32.44
N ILE A 105 2.70 26.32 31.38
CA ILE A 105 3.45 27.58 31.49
C ILE A 105 2.64 28.60 32.28
N ARG A 106 1.34 28.73 31.99
CA ARG A 106 0.47 29.70 32.68
C ARG A 106 0.17 29.37 34.13
N LYS A 107 0.26 28.10 34.52
CA LYS A 107 0.11 27.67 35.92
C LYS A 107 1.39 27.84 36.73
N ASN A 108 2.54 27.60 36.11
CA ASN A 108 3.82 27.58 36.80
C ASN A 108 4.53 28.94 36.77
N LYS A 109 4.30 29.75 35.73
CA LYS A 109 4.89 31.09 35.59
C LYS A 109 3.89 32.18 35.91
N ARG A 110 4.40 33.27 36.48
CA ARG A 110 3.64 34.49 36.72
C ARG A 110 3.70 35.40 35.49
N PHE A 111 2.55 35.98 35.18
CA PHE A 111 2.39 36.93 34.10
C PHE A 111 2.02 38.28 34.67
N TYR A 112 2.54 39.34 34.07
CA TYR A 112 2.25 40.71 34.44
C TYR A 112 1.63 41.43 33.26
N ILE A 113 0.71 42.35 33.52
CA ILE A 113 0.00 43.13 32.50
C ILE A 113 0.14 44.63 32.78
N CYS A 114 0.37 45.40 31.73
CA CYS A 114 0.24 46.87 31.79
C CYS A 114 -1.21 47.26 31.53
N ARG A 115 -1.82 48.09 32.39
CA ARG A 115 -3.22 48.53 32.23
C ARG A 115 -3.42 49.44 31.02
N ASN A 116 -2.43 50.27 30.70
CA ASN A 116 -2.57 51.27 29.66
C ASN A 116 -2.37 50.66 28.26
N ASP A 117 -1.34 49.82 28.09
CA ASP A 117 -0.98 49.26 26.78
C ASP A 117 -1.57 47.84 26.54
N ASN A 118 -2.18 47.22 27.56
CA ASN A 118 -2.68 45.84 27.53
C ASN A 118 -1.63 44.80 27.07
N ILE A 119 -0.36 45.06 27.36
CA ILE A 119 0.74 44.15 27.04
C ILE A 119 0.93 43.18 28.21
N GLU A 120 0.92 41.88 27.91
CA GLU A 120 1.23 40.82 28.86
C GLU A 120 2.70 40.39 28.71
N VAL A 121 3.43 40.38 29.84
CA VAL A 121 4.85 40.03 29.91
C VAL A 121 5.11 38.96 30.97
N ASN A 122 6.18 38.19 30.78
CA ASN A 122 6.63 37.19 31.76
C ASN A 122 7.39 37.88 32.90
N GLU A 123 7.50 37.20 34.05
CA GLU A 123 8.31 37.67 35.19
C GLU A 123 9.77 38.01 34.83
N GLU A 124 10.43 37.17 34.02
CA GLU A 124 11.80 37.41 33.54
C GLU A 124 11.91 38.74 32.77
N THR A 125 10.92 39.03 31.92
CA THR A 125 10.87 40.25 31.11
C THR A 125 10.49 41.46 31.95
N ALA A 126 9.63 41.28 32.96
CA ALA A 126 9.28 42.33 33.90
C ALA A 126 10.51 42.70 34.76
N LEU A 127 11.27 41.72 35.25
CA LEU A 127 12.49 41.95 36.02
C LEU A 127 13.56 42.71 35.23
N LEU A 128 13.72 42.40 33.93
CA LEU A 128 14.63 43.13 33.05
C LEU A 128 14.28 44.61 32.87
N ASN A 129 13.00 44.97 33.09
CA ASN A 129 12.51 46.35 32.98
C ASN A 129 12.13 46.92 34.36
N ASP A 130 12.66 46.38 35.45
CA ASP A 130 12.35 46.81 36.83
C ASP A 130 10.84 46.93 37.13
N PHE A 131 10.06 45.98 36.60
CA PHE A 131 8.60 45.93 36.66
C PHE A 131 7.88 47.18 36.11
N THR A 132 8.54 47.94 35.25
CA THR A 132 7.99 49.18 34.66
C THR A 132 7.86 49.03 33.14
N CYS A 133 6.76 49.54 32.57
CA CYS A 133 6.53 49.51 31.14
C CYS A 133 7.45 50.53 30.43
N PRO A 134 8.23 50.14 29.40
CA PRO A 134 9.09 51.06 28.66
C PRO A 134 8.31 52.08 27.80
N GLU A 135 7.05 51.79 27.46
CA GLU A 135 6.22 52.65 26.59
C GLU A 135 5.50 53.75 27.39
N CYS A 136 4.91 53.39 28.54
CA CYS A 136 4.08 54.32 29.33
C CYS A 136 4.66 54.69 30.71
N GLY A 137 5.70 54.01 31.19
CA GLY A 137 6.29 54.25 32.50
C GLY A 137 5.45 53.77 33.69
N GLU A 138 4.31 53.10 33.46
CA GLU A 138 3.51 52.51 34.53
C GLU A 138 4.09 51.17 35.03
N VAL A 139 3.84 50.87 36.31
CA VAL A 139 4.24 49.61 36.93
C VAL A 139 3.31 48.49 36.47
N TYR A 140 3.88 47.35 36.05
CA TYR A 140 3.10 46.19 35.67
C TYR A 140 2.34 45.60 36.86
N GLN A 141 1.17 45.00 36.58
CA GLN A 141 0.33 44.34 37.59
C GLN A 141 0.26 42.85 37.37
N LEU A 142 0.17 42.07 38.44
CA LEU A 142 0.06 40.62 38.32
C LEU A 142 -1.25 40.24 37.63
N ASN A 143 -1.15 39.50 36.53
CA ASN A 143 -2.31 38.98 35.80
C ASN A 143 -2.65 37.58 36.33
N GLU A 144 -3.58 37.52 37.28
CA GLU A 144 -4.18 36.28 37.77
C GLU A 144 -5.55 36.03 37.14
N ASP A 145 -5.77 36.30 35.85
CA ASP A 145 -7.08 36.07 35.25
C ASP A 145 -7.43 34.57 35.17
N PRO A 146 -8.31 34.02 36.05
CA PRO A 146 -8.66 32.60 36.02
C PRO A 146 -9.42 32.25 34.73
N LYS A 147 -10.11 33.23 34.14
CA LYS A 147 -10.91 33.10 32.91
C LYS A 147 -10.10 32.58 31.73
N ILE A 148 -8.83 32.98 31.61
CA ILE A 148 -7.96 32.54 30.50
C ILE A 148 -7.58 31.07 30.66
N SER A 149 -7.26 30.64 31.89
CA SER A 149 -6.95 29.23 32.15
C SER A 149 -8.16 28.32 31.97
N GLU A 150 -9.34 28.81 32.33
CA GLU A 150 -10.60 28.08 32.16
C GLU A 150 -11.01 27.97 30.69
N SER A 151 -10.84 29.03 29.91
CA SER A 151 -11.12 29.01 28.47
C SER A 151 -10.23 28.02 27.72
N VAL A 152 -8.93 28.00 28.03
CA VAL A 152 -7.97 27.03 27.46
C VAL A 152 -8.30 25.60 27.89
N ASN A 153 -8.67 25.37 29.16
CA ASN A 153 -9.14 24.05 29.61
C ASN A 153 -10.39 23.59 28.87
N ASN A 154 -11.35 24.48 28.64
CA ASN A 154 -12.57 24.18 27.89
C ASN A 154 -12.26 23.88 26.42
N GLU A 155 -11.30 24.58 25.82
CA GLU A 155 -10.82 24.27 24.47
C GLU A 155 -10.15 22.89 24.41
N ILE A 156 -9.29 22.55 25.38
CA ILE A 156 -8.67 21.22 25.48
C ILE A 156 -9.74 20.13 25.56
N LYS A 157 -10.77 20.30 26.41
CA LYS A 157 -11.88 19.33 26.52
C LYS A 157 -12.60 19.12 25.19
N LYS A 158 -12.95 20.22 24.49
CA LYS A 158 -13.58 20.16 23.16
C LYS A 158 -12.71 19.42 22.15
N MET A 159 -11.41 19.67 22.15
CA MET A 159 -10.46 19.01 21.27
C MET A 159 -10.28 17.52 21.61
N GLU A 160 -10.29 17.16 22.89
CA GLU A 160 -10.23 15.76 23.36
C GLU A 160 -11.48 14.97 22.98
N ASP A 161 -12.67 15.58 23.05
CA ASP A 161 -13.90 14.94 22.60
C ASP A 161 -13.91 14.77 21.07
N TYR A 162 -13.48 15.79 20.32
CA TYR A 162 -13.29 15.67 18.88
C TYR A 162 -12.27 14.58 18.50
N LEU A 163 -11.19 14.42 19.28
CA LEU A 163 -10.22 13.34 19.08
C LEU A 163 -10.85 11.95 19.25
N LYS A 164 -11.74 11.77 20.24
CA LYS A 164 -12.46 10.50 20.45
C LYS A 164 -13.34 10.16 19.24
N ASP A 165 -14.04 11.15 18.69
CA ASP A 165 -14.87 10.96 17.48
C ASP A 165 -14.03 10.50 16.28
N VAL A 166 -12.87 11.13 16.07
CA VAL A 166 -11.93 10.74 15.00
C VAL A 166 -11.39 9.31 15.21
N GLN A 167 -11.06 8.94 16.45
CA GLN A 167 -10.58 7.60 16.78
C GLN A 167 -11.64 6.51 16.56
N ASN A 168 -12.90 6.82 16.86
CA ASN A 168 -14.01 5.90 16.61
C ASN A 168 -14.20 5.66 15.11
N GLU A 169 -14.17 6.72 14.30
CA GLU A 169 -14.23 6.61 12.83
C GLU A 169 -13.03 5.84 12.25
N LEU A 170 -11.83 6.03 12.80
CA LEU A 170 -10.64 5.25 12.43
C LEU A 170 -10.82 3.76 12.69
N LYS A 171 -11.32 3.37 13.87
CA LYS A 171 -11.59 1.97 14.22
C LYS A 171 -12.55 1.34 13.21
N ILE A 172 -13.65 2.03 12.91
CA ILE A 172 -14.65 1.57 11.94
C ILE A 172 -14.02 1.36 10.55
N GLU A 173 -13.14 2.26 10.13
CA GLU A 173 -12.52 2.16 8.81
C GLU A 173 -11.48 1.03 8.73
N TYR A 174 -10.69 0.81 9.79
CA TYR A 174 -9.78 -0.32 9.88
C TYR A 174 -10.52 -1.66 9.84
N GLU A 175 -11.64 -1.79 10.55
CA GLU A 175 -12.47 -2.99 10.50
C GLU A 175 -12.99 -3.28 9.09
N LYS A 176 -13.46 -2.26 8.36
CA LYS A 176 -13.92 -2.42 6.97
C LYS A 176 -12.80 -2.91 6.07
N ILE A 177 -11.59 -2.36 6.22
CA ILE A 177 -10.42 -2.77 5.45
C ILE A 177 -10.02 -4.21 5.78
N ASN A 178 -10.00 -4.58 7.05
CA ASN A 178 -9.65 -5.94 7.47
C ASN A 178 -10.68 -6.96 6.95
N LYS A 179 -11.97 -6.68 7.10
CA LYS A 179 -13.06 -7.49 6.51
C LYS A 179 -12.91 -7.61 4.99
N HIS A 180 -12.52 -6.54 4.28
CA HIS A 180 -12.29 -6.60 2.84
C HIS A 180 -11.06 -7.45 2.47
N LYS A 181 -9.95 -7.28 3.19
CA LYS A 181 -8.71 -8.07 3.00
C LYS A 181 -8.97 -9.56 3.23
N GLU A 182 -9.68 -9.92 4.29
CA GLU A 182 -10.07 -11.30 4.58
C GLU A 182 -10.96 -11.89 3.50
N ARG A 183 -11.98 -11.14 3.03
CA ARG A 183 -12.83 -11.58 1.91
C ARG A 183 -12.02 -11.79 0.64
N LYS A 184 -11.03 -10.95 0.37
CA LYS A 184 -10.12 -11.08 -0.78
C LYS A 184 -9.23 -12.32 -0.64
N HIS A 185 -8.63 -12.53 0.54
CA HIS A 185 -7.82 -13.72 0.82
C HIS A 185 -8.63 -15.02 0.62
N LYS A 186 -9.82 -15.10 1.22
CA LYS A 186 -10.73 -16.25 1.06
C LYS A 186 -11.12 -16.48 -0.41
N LYS A 187 -11.30 -15.42 -1.21
CA LYS A 187 -11.58 -15.53 -2.66
C LYS A 187 -10.36 -16.04 -3.42
N ASP A 188 -9.17 -15.54 -3.11
CA ASP A 188 -7.93 -15.93 -3.79
C ASP A 188 -7.53 -17.37 -3.43
N GLU A 189 -7.73 -17.80 -2.19
CA GLU A 189 -7.59 -19.20 -1.76
C GLU A 189 -8.57 -20.12 -2.48
N LYS A 190 -9.86 -19.75 -2.56
CA LYS A 190 -10.87 -20.52 -3.32
C LYS A 190 -10.50 -20.61 -4.80
N LYS A 191 -9.97 -19.55 -5.41
CA LYS A 191 -9.49 -19.57 -6.80
C LYS A 191 -8.30 -20.51 -6.97
N LYS A 192 -7.29 -20.42 -6.10
CA LYS A 192 -6.11 -21.30 -6.10
C LYS A 192 -6.50 -22.76 -5.91
N ALA A 193 -7.44 -23.06 -5.00
CA ALA A 193 -7.95 -24.41 -4.77
C ALA A 193 -8.69 -24.96 -6.00
N LYS A 194 -9.58 -24.16 -6.62
CA LYS A 194 -10.26 -24.54 -7.87
C LYS A 194 -9.28 -24.79 -9.01
N GLU A 195 -8.25 -23.96 -9.14
CA GLU A 195 -7.22 -24.13 -10.17
C GLU A 195 -6.38 -25.41 -9.95
N LYS A 196 -5.99 -25.70 -8.70
CA LYS A 196 -5.31 -26.94 -8.33
C LYS A 196 -6.17 -28.17 -8.64
N ALA A 197 -7.46 -28.14 -8.31
CA ALA A 197 -8.39 -29.23 -8.58
C ALA A 197 -8.56 -29.48 -10.10
N LYS A 198 -8.72 -28.42 -10.89
CA LYS A 198 -8.79 -28.50 -12.37
C LYS A 198 -7.52 -29.13 -12.95
N LYS A 199 -6.34 -28.65 -12.54
CA LYS A 199 -5.03 -29.20 -12.95
C LYS A 199 -4.89 -30.68 -12.58
N LEU A 200 -5.43 -31.10 -11.44
CA LEU A 200 -5.39 -32.51 -11.00
C LEU A 200 -6.27 -33.41 -11.88
N ILE A 201 -7.48 -32.95 -12.20
CA ILE A 201 -8.41 -33.65 -13.10
C ILE A 201 -7.81 -33.77 -14.49
N GLU A 202 -7.24 -32.69 -15.02
CA GLU A 202 -6.58 -32.66 -16.32
C GLU A 202 -5.39 -33.63 -16.38
N ARG A 203 -4.53 -33.65 -15.35
CA ARG A 203 -3.45 -34.63 -15.23
C ARG A 203 -3.95 -36.08 -15.16
N ARG A 204 -5.07 -36.34 -14.46
CA ARG A 204 -5.67 -37.68 -14.40
C ARG A 204 -6.18 -38.12 -15.77
N ALA A 205 -6.89 -37.25 -16.48
CA ALA A 205 -7.38 -37.52 -17.84
C ALA A 205 -6.23 -37.79 -18.83
N GLN A 206 -5.13 -37.01 -18.75
CA GLN A 206 -3.93 -37.23 -19.56
C GLN A 206 -3.31 -38.61 -19.31
N ARG A 207 -3.15 -39.01 -18.03
CA ARG A 207 -2.62 -40.32 -17.66
C ARG A 207 -3.51 -41.48 -18.13
N GLU A 208 -4.83 -41.33 -18.05
CA GLU A 208 -5.76 -42.35 -18.56
C GLU A 208 -5.72 -42.46 -20.09
N ALA A 209 -5.62 -41.34 -20.80
CA ALA A 209 -5.47 -41.32 -22.25
C ALA A 209 -4.15 -42.00 -22.68
N GLU A 210 -3.05 -41.74 -21.98
CA GLU A 210 -1.77 -42.42 -22.18
C GLU A 210 -1.87 -43.93 -21.95
N LYS A 211 -2.48 -44.37 -20.84
CA LYS A 211 -2.72 -45.80 -20.57
C LYS A 211 -3.55 -46.46 -21.67
N LYS A 212 -4.62 -45.80 -22.15
CA LYS A 212 -5.45 -46.31 -23.26
C LYS A 212 -4.67 -46.39 -24.58
N LYS A 213 -3.78 -45.42 -24.87
CA LYS A 213 -2.88 -45.46 -26.03
C LYS A 213 -1.91 -46.64 -25.94
N GLN A 214 -1.23 -46.82 -24.80
CA GLN A 214 -0.32 -47.94 -24.56
C GLN A 214 -1.03 -49.31 -24.66
N LEU A 215 -2.27 -49.43 -24.18
CA LEU A 215 -3.07 -50.66 -24.32
C LEU A 215 -3.43 -50.96 -25.79
N LYS A 216 -3.80 -49.95 -26.58
CA LYS A 216 -4.05 -50.10 -28.02
C LYS A 216 -2.78 -50.49 -28.78
N GLU A 217 -1.63 -49.93 -28.39
CA GLU A 217 -0.33 -50.24 -28.98
C GLU A 217 0.12 -51.67 -28.65
N LYS A 218 -0.04 -52.10 -27.39
CA LYS A 218 0.18 -53.51 -26.97
C LYS A 218 -0.76 -54.48 -27.72
N ARG A 219 -2.02 -54.11 -27.94
CA ARG A 219 -2.97 -54.92 -28.75
C ARG A 219 -2.54 -55.00 -30.22
N LYS A 220 -2.10 -53.90 -30.84
CA LYS A 220 -1.56 -53.88 -32.21
C LYS A 220 -0.31 -54.75 -32.34
N ASN A 221 0.62 -54.69 -31.38
CA ASN A 221 1.82 -55.53 -31.37
C ASN A 221 1.49 -57.02 -31.15
N LYS A 222 0.49 -57.36 -30.32
CA LYS A 222 -0.02 -58.75 -30.20
C LYS A 222 -0.61 -59.28 -31.51
N ILE A 223 -1.31 -58.45 -32.28
CA ILE A 223 -1.88 -58.83 -33.58
C ILE A 223 -0.79 -59.02 -34.64
N LYS A 224 0.24 -58.16 -34.66
CA LYS A 224 1.42 -58.32 -35.52
C LYS A 224 2.20 -59.61 -35.21
N ASN A 225 2.39 -59.94 -33.93
CA ASN A 225 3.06 -61.19 -33.52
C ASN A 225 2.23 -62.46 -33.80
N LYS A 226 0.88 -62.38 -33.81
CA LYS A 226 0.04 -63.50 -34.24
C LYS A 226 0.12 -63.76 -35.75
N LYS A 227 0.20 -62.71 -36.59
CA LYS A 227 0.43 -62.84 -38.04
C LYS A 227 1.84 -63.36 -38.39
N ALA A 228 2.85 -63.08 -37.57
CA ALA A 228 4.21 -63.60 -37.75
C ALA A 228 4.35 -65.10 -37.39
N ARG A 229 3.47 -65.63 -36.53
CA ARG A 229 3.45 -67.06 -36.14
C ARG A 229 2.66 -67.97 -37.09
N SER A 230 1.92 -67.42 -38.06
CA SER A 230 1.09 -68.18 -39.01
C SER A 230 1.70 -68.30 -40.42
N MET A 231 2.98 -67.97 -40.61
CA MET A 231 3.71 -68.21 -41.86
C MET A 231 4.55 -69.49 -41.72
N PRO A 232 4.43 -70.49 -42.63
CA PRO A 232 5.30 -71.66 -42.59
C PRO A 232 6.74 -71.25 -42.92
N SER A 233 7.70 -71.79 -42.16
CA SER A 233 9.13 -71.54 -42.37
C SER A 233 9.64 -72.20 -43.66
N PRO A 234 10.41 -71.52 -44.52
CA PRO A 234 11.07 -72.17 -45.64
C PRO A 234 12.24 -73.05 -45.15
N LEU A 235 12.30 -74.28 -45.63
CA LEU A 235 13.35 -75.27 -45.37
C LEU A 235 14.76 -74.69 -45.65
N ARG A 236 15.64 -74.68 -44.65
CA ARG A 236 17.07 -74.36 -44.80
C ARG A 236 17.80 -75.54 -45.43
N ARG A 237 18.35 -75.35 -46.63
CA ARG A 237 19.35 -76.24 -47.24
C ARG A 237 20.75 -75.94 -46.67
N ALA A 238 21.46 -76.99 -46.28
CA ALA A 238 22.84 -76.95 -45.82
C ALA A 238 23.83 -76.89 -47.01
N SER A 239 24.91 -76.13 -46.86
CA SER A 239 26.22 -76.33 -47.52
C SER A 239 27.25 -75.56 -46.67
N GLN A 240 28.03 -76.28 -45.86
CA GLN A 240 29.43 -76.70 -46.10
C GLN A 240 30.42 -75.54 -46.29
N LEU A 241 31.24 -75.38 -45.23
CA LEU A 241 32.69 -75.14 -45.19
C LEU A 241 33.29 -74.03 -46.09
N ASP A 242 33.91 -73.03 -45.45
CA ASP A 242 35.37 -73.00 -45.55
C ASP A 242 36.06 -72.33 -44.36
N ARG A 243 37.22 -72.90 -44.00
CA ARG A 243 38.11 -72.45 -42.93
C ARG A 243 39.20 -71.58 -43.56
N THR A 244 39.45 -70.38 -43.03
CA THR A 244 40.82 -69.85 -42.97
C THR A 244 41.08 -69.09 -41.67
N ARG A 245 42.24 -69.39 -41.09
CA ARG A 245 42.85 -68.84 -39.88
C ARG A 245 43.55 -67.50 -40.18
N ALA A 246 43.46 -66.54 -39.26
CA ALA A 246 44.55 -65.63 -38.87
C ALA A 246 44.13 -64.93 -37.57
N SER A 247 44.66 -65.33 -36.41
CA SER A 247 45.90 -64.83 -35.80
C SER A 247 45.73 -63.47 -35.09
N ARG A 248 45.77 -63.56 -33.74
CA ARG A 248 46.34 -62.62 -32.75
C ARG A 248 46.35 -61.11 -33.09
N ASP A 249 45.75 -60.28 -32.23
CA ASP A 249 46.55 -59.50 -31.27
C ASP A 249 45.70 -58.86 -30.14
N ARG A 250 46.38 -58.59 -29.02
CA ARG A 250 45.90 -58.05 -27.75
C ARG A 250 45.70 -56.54 -27.84
N GLY A 251 44.78 -56.01 -27.03
CA GLY A 251 44.67 -54.56 -26.85
C GLY A 251 43.69 -54.13 -25.76
N ARG A 252 44.06 -54.33 -24.49
CA ARG A 252 43.53 -53.53 -23.37
C ARG A 252 43.85 -52.06 -23.65
N HIS A 253 42.89 -51.14 -23.50
CA HIS A 253 43.12 -49.92 -22.73
C HIS A 253 41.82 -49.24 -22.27
N ARG A 254 41.97 -48.55 -21.15
CA ARG A 254 40.98 -48.11 -20.18
C ARG A 254 41.04 -46.57 -20.15
N ILE A 255 40.00 -45.95 -19.57
CA ILE A 255 39.97 -44.59 -18.95
C ILE A 255 39.85 -43.38 -19.93
N LYS A 256 38.75 -42.61 -19.85
CA LYS A 256 38.68 -41.32 -19.10
C LYS A 256 37.32 -40.61 -19.19
N LYS A 257 36.78 -40.35 -17.99
CA LYS A 257 35.84 -39.28 -17.64
C LYS A 257 36.25 -37.95 -18.30
N ARG A 258 35.25 -37.14 -18.67
CA ARG A 258 35.37 -35.69 -18.53
C ARG A 258 34.01 -35.00 -18.36
N LYS A 259 33.78 -34.54 -17.12
CA LYS A 259 32.93 -33.38 -16.78
C LYS A 259 33.46 -32.13 -17.48
N LYS A 260 32.57 -31.25 -17.91
CA LYS A 260 32.63 -29.77 -17.99
C LYS A 260 31.31 -29.35 -18.67
N ARG A 261 30.58 -28.32 -18.25
CA ARG A 261 30.70 -27.34 -17.19
C ARG A 261 29.29 -26.74 -17.02
#